data_AF-A0A972NC08-F1
#
_entry.id   AF-A0A972NC08-F1
#
_cell.length_a   1.000
_cell.length_b   1.000
_cell.length_c   1.000
_cell.angle_alpha   90.00
_cell.angle_beta   90.00
_cell.angle_gamma   90.00
#
_symmetry.space_group_name_H-M   'P 1'
#
loop_
_entity.id
_entity.type
_entity.pdbx_description
1 polymer ?
#
loop_
_entity_poly.entity_id
_entity_poly.type
_entity_poly.pdbx_seq_one_letter_code
_entity_poly.pdbx_strand_id
1 'polypeptide(L)'
;MRWLPVVLVLVFALLALAVWIGAGLTALLSPELVLVILGALGFGLFAFKLLTTYTAVLLAADRFLSGQPVDKKELAAKTSKETASEEPLFALLALLMASVEPYRYAYYLAFALLLLLTLAAVLTPWNDQFKANLEALFWGSALTTFFVWAFESFASAAVGEVADRERSS
;
A
#
# COMPACT_ATOMS: atom_id res chain seq x y z
N MET A 1 20.68 -5.87 6.69
CA MET A 1 19.38 -5.86 5.98
C MET A 1 18.84 -4.45 5.64
N ARG A 2 19.62 -3.36 5.76
CA ARG A 2 19.11 -1.96 5.64
C ARG A 2 18.64 -1.54 4.23
N TRP A 3 19.04 -2.27 3.19
CA TRP A 3 18.71 -1.94 1.79
C TRP A 3 17.49 -2.69 1.25
N LEU A 4 17.04 -3.76 1.93
CA LEU A 4 15.93 -4.58 1.46
C LEU A 4 14.64 -3.77 1.25
N PRO A 5 14.23 -2.86 2.16
CA PRO A 5 13.02 -2.07 1.96
C PRO A 5 13.16 -1.08 0.79
N VAL A 6 14.33 -0.46 0.65
CA VAL A 6 14.62 0.52 -0.41
C VAL A 6 14.63 -0.16 -1.79
N VAL A 7 15.27 -1.33 -1.88
CA VAL A 7 15.32 -2.13 -3.10
C VAL A 7 13.94 -2.64 -3.48
N LEU A 8 13.14 -3.10 -2.51
CA LEU A 8 11.76 -3.52 -2.76
C LEU A 8 10.88 -2.37 -3.28
N VAL A 9 11.03 -1.16 -2.73
CA VAL A 9 10.29 0.03 -3.21
C VAL A 9 10.72 0.41 -4.63
N LEU A 10 12.01 0.33 -4.94
CA LEU A 10 12.53 0.63 -6.28
C LEU A 10 12.05 -0.39 -7.32
N VAL A 11 12.07 -1.68 -6.98
CA VAL A 11 11.55 -2.76 -7.82
C VAL A 11 10.05 -2.60 -8.02
N PHE A 12 9.29 -2.31 -6.95
CA PHE A 12 7.86 -2.03 -7.04
C PHE A 12 7.58 -0.82 -7.93
N ALA A 13 8.31 0.28 -7.76
CA ALA A 13 8.14 1.48 -8.56
C ALA A 13 8.40 1.21 -10.05
N LEU A 14 9.45 0.45 -10.38
CA LEU A 14 9.78 0.07 -11.76
C LEU A 14 8.75 -0.88 -12.38
N LEU A 15 8.30 -1.89 -11.63
CA LEU A 15 7.29 -2.84 -12.09
C LEU A 15 5.92 -2.17 -12.26
N ALA A 16 5.53 -1.34 -11.30
CA ALA A 16 4.33 -0.53 -11.42
C ALA A 16 4.44 0.36 -12.67
N LEU A 17 5.52 1.12 -12.83
CA LEU A 17 5.70 2.00 -13.99
C LEU A 17 5.63 1.23 -15.32
N ALA A 18 6.22 0.04 -15.41
CA ALA A 18 6.18 -0.79 -16.61
C ALA A 18 4.76 -1.28 -16.95
N VAL A 19 4.01 -1.75 -15.95
CA VAL A 19 2.60 -2.15 -16.11
C VAL A 19 1.73 -0.96 -16.49
N TRP A 20 1.99 0.21 -15.89
CA TRP A 20 1.29 1.46 -16.13
C TRP A 20 1.52 2.03 -17.53
N ILE A 21 2.77 2.00 -18.02
CA ILE A 21 3.12 2.42 -19.38
C ILE A 21 2.53 1.44 -20.40
N GLY A 22 2.61 0.13 -20.14
CA GLY A 22 2.01 -0.89 -21.00
C GLY A 22 0.49 -0.72 -21.14
N ALA A 23 -0.22 -0.57 -20.03
CA ALA A 23 -1.66 -0.32 -20.01
C ALA A 23 -2.02 1.03 -20.64
N GLY A 24 -1.23 2.08 -20.39
CA GLY A 24 -1.43 3.43 -20.94
C GLY A 24 -1.26 3.51 -22.46
N LEU A 25 -0.29 2.78 -23.03
CA LEU A 25 -0.09 2.71 -24.48
C LEU A 25 -1.24 1.98 -25.19
N THR A 26 -1.82 0.94 -24.58
CA THR A 26 -3.00 0.24 -25.12
C THR A 26 -4.31 1.01 -24.95
N ALA A 27 -4.35 1.98 -24.03
CA ALA A 27 -5.56 2.68 -23.61
C ALA A 27 -5.94 3.91 -24.44
N LEU A 28 -5.05 4.42 -25.30
CA LEU A 28 -5.30 5.58 -26.16
C LEU A 28 -6.39 5.37 -27.22
N LEU A 29 -7.01 4.19 -27.29
CA LEU A 29 -7.88 3.77 -28.39
C LEU A 29 -9.35 3.51 -28.00
N SER A 30 -9.77 3.62 -26.73
CA SER A 30 -11.20 3.48 -26.37
C SER A 30 -11.65 4.30 -25.14
N PRO A 31 -12.90 4.84 -25.12
CA PRO A 31 -13.45 5.55 -23.97
C PRO A 31 -13.56 4.69 -22.70
N GLU A 32 -13.80 3.39 -22.83
CA GLU A 32 -13.85 2.46 -21.69
C GLU A 32 -12.48 2.35 -21.00
N LEU A 33 -11.39 2.47 -21.76
CA LEU A 33 -10.02 2.41 -21.24
C LEU A 33 -9.61 3.65 -20.43
N VAL A 34 -10.23 4.81 -20.66
CA VAL A 34 -10.03 6.01 -19.84
C VAL A 34 -10.55 5.82 -18.42
N LEU A 35 -11.72 5.19 -18.27
CA LEU A 35 -12.28 4.84 -16.96
C LEU A 35 -11.43 3.78 -16.25
N VAL A 36 -10.86 2.84 -16.99
CA VAL A 36 -9.91 1.85 -16.47
C VAL A 36 -8.64 2.53 -15.94
N ILE A 37 -8.06 3.49 -16.68
CA ILE A 37 -6.90 4.26 -16.22
C ILE A 37 -7.24 5.08 -14.97
N LEU A 38 -8.36 5.80 -14.97
CA LEU A 38 -8.77 6.63 -13.83
C LEU A 38 -9.03 5.78 -12.58
N GLY A 39 -9.68 4.63 -12.73
CA GLY A 39 -9.88 3.66 -11.66
C GLY A 39 -8.57 3.07 -11.13
N ALA A 40 -7.67 2.70 -12.04
CA ALA A 40 -6.34 2.25 -11.68
C ALA A 40 -5.55 3.36 -10.95
N LEU A 41 -5.71 4.64 -11.32
CA LEU A 41 -4.94 5.74 -10.75
C LEU A 41 -5.41 6.00 -9.32
N GLY A 42 -6.73 5.97 -9.10
CA GLY A 42 -7.31 5.98 -7.77
C GLY A 42 -6.79 4.83 -6.90
N PHE A 43 -6.76 3.61 -7.46
CA PHE A 43 -6.22 2.43 -6.77
C PHE A 43 -4.72 2.60 -6.42
N GLY A 44 -3.93 3.13 -7.35
CA GLY A 44 -2.51 3.41 -7.17
C GLY A 44 -2.24 4.47 -6.10
N LEU A 45 -3.06 5.52 -6.03
CA LEU A 45 -2.95 6.55 -4.99
C LEU A 45 -3.20 5.98 -3.58
N PHE A 46 -4.19 5.10 -3.45
CA PHE A 46 -4.44 4.41 -2.17
C PHE A 46 -3.30 3.47 -1.81
N ALA A 47 -2.82 2.67 -2.76
CA ALA A 47 -1.65 1.81 -2.55
C ALA A 47 -0.42 2.64 -2.11
N PHE A 48 -0.15 3.76 -2.79
CA PHE A 48 0.96 4.64 -2.47
C PHE A 48 0.86 5.21 -1.06
N LYS A 49 -0.32 5.71 -0.67
CA LYS A 49 -0.56 6.23 0.70
C LYS A 49 -0.35 5.15 1.75
N LEU A 50 -0.79 3.92 1.50
CA LEU A 50 -0.61 2.79 2.41
C LEU A 50 0.86 2.39 2.53
N LEU A 51 1.52 2.15 1.40
CA LEU A 51 2.92 1.73 1.34
C LEU A 51 3.86 2.75 1.98
N THR A 52 3.66 4.04 1.72
CA THR A 52 4.48 5.10 2.32
C THR A 52 4.32 5.15 3.83
N THR A 53 3.10 5.02 4.34
CA THR A 53 2.85 4.98 5.80
C THR A 53 3.44 3.73 6.44
N TYR A 54 3.20 2.55 5.90
CA TYR A 54 3.75 1.29 6.43
C TYR A 54 5.28 1.28 6.40
N THR A 55 5.89 1.84 5.35
CA THR A 55 7.34 2.02 5.29
C THR A 55 7.85 2.97 6.38
N ALA A 56 7.15 4.08 6.64
CA ALA A 56 7.51 4.99 7.71
C ALA A 56 7.45 4.31 9.09
N VAL A 57 6.43 3.47 9.32
CA VAL A 57 6.31 2.67 10.55
C VAL A 57 7.49 1.70 10.69
N LEU A 58 7.79 0.94 9.63
CA LEU A 58 8.88 -0.02 9.62
C LEU A 58 10.24 0.62 9.88
N LEU A 59 10.53 1.76 9.23
CA LEU A 59 11.79 2.48 9.42
C LEU A 59 11.93 3.05 10.84
N ALA A 60 10.84 3.56 11.41
CA ALA A 60 10.83 4.06 12.77
C ALA A 60 11.05 2.94 13.80
N ALA A 61 10.37 1.80 13.62
CA ALA A 61 10.54 0.62 14.44
C ALA A 61 11.97 0.06 14.37
N ASP A 62 12.53 -0.11 13.16
CA ASP A 62 13.90 -0.60 12.95
C ASP A 62 14.94 0.31 13.62
N ARG A 63 14.78 1.64 13.51
CA ARG A 63 15.65 2.60 14.20
C ARG A 63 15.59 2.42 15.71
N PHE A 64 14.40 2.34 16.28
CA PHE A 64 14.23 2.15 17.73
C PHE A 64 14.83 0.83 18.22
N LEU A 65 14.53 -0.28 17.54
CA LEU A 65 15.04 -1.61 17.87
C LEU A 65 16.58 -1.68 17.72
N SER A 66 17.14 -0.90 16.79
CA SER A 66 18.59 -0.75 16.62
C SER A 66 19.23 0.23 17.62
N GLY A 67 18.48 0.80 18.56
CA GLY A 67 18.98 1.79 19.54
C GLY A 67 19.30 3.16 18.95
N GLN A 68 18.82 3.46 17.74
CA GLN A 68 18.98 4.78 17.11
C GLN A 68 17.87 5.72 17.57
N PRO A 69 18.16 7.04 17.68
CA PRO A 69 17.14 8.01 18.02
C PRO A 69 16.04 8.05 16.95
N VAL A 70 14.80 8.13 17.41
CA VAL A 70 13.61 8.28 16.56
C VAL A 70 13.00 9.65 16.81
N ASP A 71 12.78 10.41 15.72
CA ASP A 71 12.11 11.70 15.82
C ASP A 71 10.59 11.50 15.97
N LYS A 72 10.13 11.46 17.23
CA LYS A 72 8.71 11.36 17.57
C LYS A 72 7.90 12.56 17.08
N LYS A 73 8.50 13.75 16.91
CA LYS A 73 7.78 14.94 16.43
C LYS A 73 7.49 14.83 14.94
N GLU A 74 8.45 14.36 14.14
CA GLU A 74 8.23 14.09 12.71
C GLU A 74 7.13 13.03 12.51
N LEU A 75 7.13 11.97 13.32
CA LEU A 75 6.10 10.93 13.26
C LEU A 75 4.73 11.44 13.73
N ALA A 76 4.67 12.22 14.81
CA ALA A 76 3.44 12.83 15.30
C ALA A 76 2.80 13.80 14.30
N ALA A 77 3.61 14.56 13.55
CA ALA A 77 3.12 15.44 12.49
C ALA A 77 2.41 14.69 11.34
N LYS A 78 2.66 13.38 11.19
CA LYS A 78 1.96 12.52 10.23
C LYS A 78 0.67 11.93 10.78
N THR A 79 0.36 12.19 12.06
CA THR A 79 -0.90 11.84 12.72
C THR A 79 -1.79 13.08 12.87
N SER A 80 -3.10 12.89 13.02
CA SER A 80 -4.06 13.99 13.21
C SER A 80 -4.15 14.52 14.65
N LYS A 81 -3.28 14.07 15.56
CA LYS A 81 -3.30 14.43 16.99
C LYS A 81 -2.04 15.17 17.40
N GLU A 82 -2.19 16.45 17.78
CA GLU A 82 -1.07 17.31 18.23
C GLU A 82 -0.35 16.77 19.48
N THR A 83 -1.03 16.02 20.36
CA THR A 83 -0.44 15.47 21.59
C THR A 83 0.26 14.12 21.39
N ALA A 84 0.26 13.54 20.19
CA ALA A 84 0.79 12.20 19.96
C ALA A 84 2.31 12.08 20.24
N SER A 85 3.04 13.20 20.28
CA SER A 85 4.49 13.18 20.55
C SER A 85 4.88 12.80 21.98
N GLU A 86 3.93 12.88 22.92
CA GLU A 86 4.14 12.49 24.34
C GLU A 86 3.89 10.99 24.57
N GLU A 87 3.27 10.31 23.62
CA GLU A 87 2.94 8.89 23.72
C GLU A 87 4.21 8.00 23.58
N PRO A 88 4.19 6.78 24.15
CA PRO A 88 5.20 5.77 23.87
C PRO A 88 5.28 5.48 22.36
N LEU A 89 6.45 5.09 21.87
CA LEU A 89 6.66 4.96 20.43
C LEU A 89 5.71 3.93 19.82
N PHE A 90 5.44 2.81 20.52
CA PHE A 90 4.48 1.81 20.01
C PHE A 90 3.09 2.42 19.77
N ALA A 91 2.63 3.30 20.67
CA ALA A 91 1.31 3.93 20.57
C ALA A 91 1.28 4.95 19.42
N LEU A 92 2.37 5.70 19.23
CA LEU A 92 2.54 6.60 18.10
C LEU A 92 2.51 5.86 16.75
N LEU A 93 3.21 4.73 16.65
CA LEU A 93 3.21 3.91 15.43
C LEU A 93 1.83 3.26 15.20
N ALA A 94 1.15 2.82 16.24
CA ALA A 94 -0.22 2.31 16.15
C ALA A 94 -1.21 3.39 15.68
N LEU A 95 -1.07 4.63 16.17
CA LEU A 95 -1.86 5.77 15.69
C LEU A 95 -1.59 6.08 14.22
N LEU A 96 -0.33 5.96 13.79
CA LEU A 96 0.05 6.15 12.40
C LEU A 96 -0.56 5.06 11.49
N MET A 97 -0.57 3.80 11.95
CA MET A 97 -1.29 2.71 11.28
C MET A 97 -2.80 2.99 11.21
N ALA A 98 -3.42 3.43 12.31
CA ALA A 98 -4.85 3.77 12.35
C ALA A 98 -5.21 4.94 11.43
N SER A 99 -4.28 5.88 11.21
CA SER A 99 -4.52 7.04 10.33
C SER A 99 -4.77 6.66 8.86
N VAL A 100 -4.28 5.47 8.44
CA VAL A 100 -4.48 4.98 7.08
C VAL A 100 -5.60 3.94 6.94
N GLU A 101 -6.31 3.65 8.03
CA GLU A 101 -7.35 2.62 8.05
C GLU A 101 -8.50 2.86 7.04
N PRO A 102 -9.00 4.10 6.83
CA PRO A 102 -10.02 4.35 5.80
C PRO A 102 -9.51 4.04 4.38
N TYR A 103 -8.23 4.35 4.11
CA TYR A 103 -7.60 4.06 2.83
C TYR A 103 -7.40 2.56 2.63
N ARG A 104 -7.07 1.83 3.71
CA ARG A 104 -6.94 0.38 3.70
C ARG A 104 -8.26 -0.28 3.30
N TYR A 105 -9.37 0.11 3.93
CA TYR A 105 -10.68 -0.45 3.60
C TYR A 105 -11.12 -0.11 2.17
N ALA A 106 -10.95 1.14 1.74
CA ALA A 106 -11.25 1.53 0.37
C ALA A 106 -10.41 0.75 -0.66
N TYR A 107 -9.11 0.57 -0.37
CA TYR A 107 -8.18 -0.16 -1.21
C TYR A 107 -8.57 -1.64 -1.38
N TYR A 108 -8.75 -2.37 -0.28
CA TYR A 108 -9.12 -3.79 -0.35
C TYR A 108 -10.53 -3.99 -0.90
N LEU A 109 -11.47 -3.08 -0.65
CA LEU A 109 -12.79 -3.11 -1.26
C LEU A 109 -12.71 -2.95 -2.79
N ALA A 110 -11.93 -1.98 -3.27
CA ALA A 110 -11.72 -1.79 -4.70
C ALA A 110 -11.07 -3.02 -5.35
N PHE A 111 -10.10 -3.64 -4.69
CA PHE A 111 -9.49 -4.89 -5.16
C PHE A 111 -10.49 -6.05 -5.18
N ALA A 112 -11.31 -6.19 -4.15
CA ALA A 112 -12.35 -7.23 -4.09
C ALA A 112 -13.39 -7.06 -5.19
N LEU A 113 -13.81 -5.82 -5.48
CA LEU A 113 -14.72 -5.52 -6.59
C LEU A 113 -14.09 -5.87 -7.94
N LEU A 114 -12.81 -5.56 -8.14
CA LEU A 114 -12.08 -5.94 -9.35
C LEU A 114 -11.99 -7.46 -9.50
N LEU A 115 -11.71 -8.20 -8.43
CA LEU A 115 -11.71 -9.66 -8.43
C LEU A 115 -13.08 -10.21 -8.84
N LEU A 116 -14.17 -9.72 -8.24
CA LEU A 116 -15.53 -10.14 -8.57
C LEU A 116 -15.88 -9.84 -10.03
N LEU A 117 -15.49 -8.66 -10.51
CA LEU A 117 -15.67 -8.26 -11.91
C LEU A 117 -14.88 -9.17 -12.86
N THR A 118 -13.66 -9.56 -12.48
CA THR A 118 -12.82 -10.48 -13.25
C THR A 118 -13.44 -11.87 -13.33
N LEU A 119 -13.93 -12.38 -12.20
CA LEU A 119 -14.64 -13.67 -12.16
C LEU A 119 -15.93 -13.62 -13.00
N ALA A 120 -16.71 -12.54 -12.92
CA ALA A 120 -17.90 -12.36 -13.72
C ALA A 120 -17.60 -12.33 -15.23
N ALA A 121 -16.51 -11.66 -15.62
CA ALA A 121 -16.05 -11.60 -17.01
C ALA A 121 -15.66 -12.98 -17.57
N VAL A 122 -15.06 -13.84 -16.75
CA VAL A 122 -14.72 -15.22 -17.14
C VAL A 122 -15.99 -16.06 -17.36
N LEU A 123 -17.02 -15.87 -16.54
CA LEU A 123 -18.26 -16.64 -16.58
C LEU A 123 -19.27 -16.18 -17.64
N THR A 124 -19.03 -15.03 -18.29
CA THR A 124 -19.97 -14.43 -19.25
C THR A 124 -19.34 -14.27 -20.65
N PRO A 125 -20.16 -14.25 -21.72
CA PRO A 125 -19.69 -14.04 -23.08
C PRO A 125 -19.46 -12.54 -23.34
N TRP A 126 -18.50 -11.95 -22.63
CA TRP A 126 -18.00 -10.60 -22.90
C TRP A 126 -17.02 -10.59 -24.08
N ASN A 127 -16.78 -9.41 -24.65
CA ASN A 127 -15.78 -9.21 -25.70
C ASN A 127 -14.38 -9.64 -25.23
N ASP A 128 -13.66 -10.43 -26.03
CA ASP A 128 -12.34 -10.97 -25.71
C ASP A 128 -11.30 -9.87 -25.41
N GLN A 129 -11.35 -8.74 -26.13
CA GLN A 129 -10.45 -7.62 -25.87
C GLN A 129 -10.70 -7.00 -24.49
N PHE A 130 -11.97 -6.93 -24.08
CA PHE A 130 -12.34 -6.41 -22.77
C PHE A 130 -11.89 -7.36 -21.65
N LYS A 131 -12.03 -8.66 -21.85
CA LYS A 131 -11.52 -9.68 -20.92
C LYS A 131 -10.01 -9.58 -20.73
N ALA A 132 -9.25 -9.46 -21.82
CA ALA A 132 -7.80 -9.32 -21.77
C ALA A 132 -7.34 -8.08 -20.99
N ASN A 133 -7.99 -6.93 -21.22
CA ASN A 133 -7.68 -5.69 -20.49
C ASN A 133 -7.99 -5.81 -19.00
N LEU A 134 -9.11 -6.47 -18.67
CA LEU A 134 -9.57 -6.64 -17.31
C LEU A 134 -8.66 -7.62 -16.54
N GLU A 135 -8.23 -8.70 -17.18
CA GLU A 135 -7.25 -9.63 -16.63
C GLU A 135 -5.90 -8.95 -16.39
N ALA A 136 -5.42 -8.13 -17.32
CA ALA A 136 -4.19 -7.35 -17.12
C ALA A 136 -4.30 -6.41 -15.91
N LEU A 137 -5.43 -5.71 -15.77
CA LEU A 137 -5.71 -4.84 -14.63
C LEU A 137 -5.76 -5.63 -13.31
N PHE A 138 -6.37 -6.81 -13.34
CA PHE A 138 -6.44 -7.71 -12.19
C PHE A 138 -5.04 -8.14 -11.75
N TRP A 139 -4.20 -8.64 -12.66
CA TRP A 139 -2.85 -9.10 -12.31
C TRP A 139 -1.97 -7.98 -11.78
N GLY A 140 -2.01 -6.80 -12.41
CA GLY A 140 -1.27 -5.62 -11.91
C GLY A 140 -1.74 -5.18 -10.52
N SER A 141 -3.05 -5.20 -10.29
CA SER A 141 -3.64 -4.86 -8.99
C SER A 141 -3.33 -5.93 -7.94
N ALA A 142 -3.38 -7.21 -8.29
CA ALA A 142 -3.10 -8.33 -7.38
C ALA A 142 -1.66 -8.30 -6.87
N LEU A 143 -0.70 -8.02 -7.77
CA LEU A 143 0.69 -7.83 -7.39
C LEU A 143 0.83 -6.66 -6.40
N THR A 144 0.18 -5.54 -6.68
CA THR A 144 0.20 -4.37 -5.79
C THR A 144 -0.44 -4.68 -4.43
N THR A 145 -1.57 -5.39 -4.42
CA THR A 145 -2.27 -5.79 -3.19
C THR A 145 -1.41 -6.70 -2.34
N PHE A 146 -0.69 -7.64 -2.97
CA PHE A 146 0.26 -8.50 -2.26
C PHE A 146 1.34 -7.69 -1.54
N PHE A 147 1.91 -6.68 -2.19
CA PHE A 147 2.89 -5.80 -1.55
C PHE A 147 2.29 -4.97 -0.41
N VAL A 148 1.12 -4.37 -0.63
CA VAL A 148 0.41 -3.60 0.42
C VAL A 148 0.16 -4.49 1.64
N TRP A 149 -0.33 -5.70 1.44
CA TRP A 149 -0.58 -6.68 2.49
C TRP A 149 0.70 -7.11 3.22
N ALA A 150 1.79 -7.35 2.49
CA ALA A 150 3.08 -7.71 3.08
C ALA A 150 3.62 -6.59 3.98
N PHE A 151 3.61 -5.34 3.49
CA PHE A 151 4.05 -4.18 4.26
C PHE A 151 3.16 -3.93 5.48
N GLU A 152 1.85 -4.09 5.36
CA GLU A 152 0.92 -4.01 6.48
C GLU A 152 1.26 -5.04 7.57
N SER A 153 1.50 -6.28 7.15
CA SER A 153 1.82 -7.39 8.06
C SER A 153 3.14 -7.16 8.79
N PHE A 154 4.18 -6.73 8.06
CA PHE A 154 5.48 -6.42 8.67
C PHE A 154 5.39 -5.20 9.59
N ALA A 155 4.69 -4.14 9.18
CA ALA A 155 4.51 -2.96 10.02
C ALA A 155 3.78 -3.30 11.32
N SER A 156 2.72 -4.10 11.24
CA SER A 156 1.97 -4.55 12.42
C SER A 156 2.83 -5.39 13.37
N ALA A 157 3.63 -6.31 12.85
CA ALA A 157 4.57 -7.11 13.64
C ALA A 157 5.63 -6.22 14.32
N ALA A 158 6.20 -5.26 13.58
CA ALA A 158 7.20 -4.34 14.10
C ALA A 158 6.66 -3.44 15.23
N VAL A 159 5.40 -3.00 15.14
CA VAL A 159 4.73 -2.27 16.23
C VAL A 159 4.62 -3.13 17.49
N GLY A 160 4.29 -4.42 17.33
CA GLY A 160 4.26 -5.36 18.44
C GLY A 160 5.62 -5.53 19.11
N GLU A 161 6.68 -5.69 18.32
CA GLU A 161 8.05 -5.84 18.83
C GLU A 161 8.54 -4.59 19.58
N VAL A 162 8.21 -3.39 19.07
CA VAL A 162 8.50 -2.12 19.77
C VAL A 162 7.76 -2.05 21.11
N ALA A 163 6.49 -2.47 21.15
CA ALA A 163 5.70 -2.48 22.38
C ALA A 163 6.28 -3.40 23.44
N ASP A 164 6.71 -4.61 23.05
CA ASP A 164 7.33 -5.57 23.98
C ASP A 164 8.65 -5.03 24.53
N ARG A 165 9.45 -4.39 23.68
CA ARG A 165 10.72 -3.78 24.10
C ARG A 165 10.51 -2.61 25.05
N GLU A 166 9.59 -1.68 24.77
CA GLU A 166 9.28 -0.55 25.66
C GLU A 166 8.69 -1.00 27.01
N ARG A 167 8.00 -2.15 27.08
CA ARG A 167 7.50 -2.71 28.34
C ARG A 167 8.57 -3.42 29.17
N SER A 168 9.64 -3.87 28.52
CA SER A 168 10.75 -4.60 29.16
C SER A 168 11.87 -3.68 29.68
N SER A 169 11.88 -2.41 29.25
CA SER A 169 12.84 -1.37 29.66
C SER A 169 12.32 -0.53 30.81
#